data_AF-A0A3M6AKZ2-F1
#
_entry.id   AF-A0A3M6AKZ2-F1
#
_cell.length_a   1.000
_cell.length_b   1.000
_cell.length_c   1.000
_cell.angle_alpha   90.00
_cell.angle_beta   90.00
_cell.angle_gamma   90.00
#
_symmetry.space_group_name_H-M   'P 1'
#
loop_
_entity.id
_entity.type
_entity.pdbx_description
1 polymer ?
#
loop_
_entity_poly.entity_id
_entity_poly.type
_entity_poly.pdbx_seq_one_letter_code
_entity_poly.pdbx_strand_id
1 'polypeptide(L)' 'MVTHDLGVVAHLCDQVAVMQQGQVLETLDSSQLINNQARHEYSRLLIQASRDMDLRPTG' A
#
# COMPACT_ATOMS: atom_id res chain seq x y z
N MET A 1 -0.10 -12.34 4.54
CA MET A 1 -1.42 -11.68 4.65
C MET A 1 -1.76 -11.10 3.29
N VAL A 2 -2.99 -11.26 2.80
CA VAL A 2 -3.45 -10.65 1.53
C VAL A 2 -4.65 -9.79 1.85
N THR A 3 -4.56 -8.49 1.60
CA THR A 3 -5.63 -7.51 1.85
C THR A 3 -5.52 -6.36 0.85
N HIS A 4 -6.63 -5.66 0.66
CA HIS A 4 -6.71 -4.47 -0.20
C HIS A 4 -6.39 -3.18 0.55
N ASP A 5 -6.34 -3.23 1.88
CA ASP A 5 -6.03 -2.09 2.72
C ASP A 5 -4.52 -2.00 2.97
N LEU A 6 -3.88 -1.05 2.29
CA LEU A 6 -2.44 -0.82 2.44
C LEU A 6 -2.08 -0.15 3.77
N GLY A 7 -3.00 0.56 4.43
CA GLY A 7 -2.77 1.17 5.74
C GLY A 7 -2.57 0.11 6.82
N VAL A 8 -3.40 -0.93 6.79
CA VAL A 8 -3.26 -2.07 7.73
C VAL A 8 -1.98 -2.87 7.46
N VAL A 9 -1.64 -3.10 6.19
CA VAL A 9 -0.42 -3.86 5.83
C VAL A 9 0.84 -3.10 6.24
N ALA A 10 0.85 -1.78 6.10
CA ALA A 10 1.98 -0.92 6.48
C ALA A 10 2.35 -1.05 7.96
N HIS A 11 1.42 -1.43 8.83
CA HIS A 11 1.65 -1.59 10.27
C HIS A 11 1.87 -3.03 10.72
N LEU A 12 1.41 -4.01 9.93
CA LEU A 12 1.43 -5.42 10.32
C LEU A 12 2.48 -6.26 9.55
N CYS A 13 3.07 -5.74 8.48
CA CYS A 13 4.02 -6.47 7.65
C CYS A 13 5.32 -5.68 7.46
N ASP A 14 6.43 -6.39 7.33
CA ASP A 14 7.74 -5.79 7.04
C ASP A 14 7.92 -5.53 5.54
N GLN A 15 7.39 -6.43 4.69
CA GLN A 15 7.42 -6.33 3.23
C GLN A 15 6.04 -6.54 2.62
N VAL A 16 5.81 -5.85 1.51
CA VAL A 16 4.55 -5.81 0.79
C VAL A 16 4.82 -6.00 -0.70
N ALA A 17 4.22 -7.03 -1.28
CA ALA A 17 4.20 -7.24 -2.73
C ALA A 17 2.88 -6.70 -3.30
N VAL A 18 2.98 -5.75 -4.22
CA VAL A 18 1.85 -5.25 -5.01
C VAL A 18 1.69 -6.14 -6.23
N MET A 19 0.49 -6.70 -6.38
CA MET A 19 0.15 -7.58 -7.49
C MET A 19 -0.99 -7.01 -8.32
N GLN A 20 -0.94 -7.22 -9.63
CA GLN A 20 -2.01 -6.87 -10.57
C GLN A 20 -2.09 -7.93 -11.66
N GLN A 21 -3.31 -8.38 -11.98
CA GLN A 21 -3.55 -9.41 -13.00
C GLN A 21 -2.71 -10.70 -12.82
N GLY A 22 -2.46 -11.09 -11.56
CA GLY A 22 -1.67 -12.29 -11.25
C GLY A 22 -0.15 -12.12 -11.35
N GLN A 23 0.35 -10.91 -11.61
CA GLN A 23 1.78 -10.61 -11.65
C GLN A 23 2.17 -9.70 -10.49
N VAL A 24 3.35 -9.92 -9.93
CA VAL A 24 3.96 -9.01 -8.96
C VAL A 24 4.51 -7.82 -9.73
N LEU A 25 3.91 -6.65 -9.51
CA LEU A 25 4.36 -5.40 -10.13
C LEU A 25 5.54 -4.79 -9.36
N GLU A 26 5.49 -4.87 -8.04
CA GLU A 26 6.47 -4.22 -7.17
C GLU A 26 6.50 -4.87 -5.79
N THR A 27 7.68 -4.92 -5.17
CA THR A 27 7.84 -5.28 -3.77
C THR A 27 8.47 -4.12 -3.03
N LEU A 28 7.86 -3.73 -1.90
CA LEU A 28 8.24 -2.59 -1.09
C LEU A 28 8.39 -3.01 0.36
N ASP A 29 9.36 -2.42 1.05
CA ASP A 29 9.35 -2.46 2.51
C ASP A 29 8.21 -1.58 3.04
N SER A 30 7.64 -1.93 4.19
CA SER A 30 6.58 -1.13 4.82
C SER A 30 7.02 0.30 5.09
N SER A 31 8.29 0.53 5.41
CA SER A 31 8.88 1.85 5.55
C SER A 31 8.85 2.67 4.24
N GLN A 32 9.12 2.04 3.09
CA GLN A 32 9.04 2.68 1.78
C GLN A 32 7.58 3.00 1.42
N LEU A 33 6.66 2.09 1.77
CA LEU A 33 5.23 2.26 1.54
C LEU A 33 4.67 3.44 2.34
N ILE A 34 5.01 3.54 3.62
CA ILE A 34 4.63 4.65 4.50
C ILE A 34 5.20 5.97 3.99
N ASN A 35 6.46 5.99 3.55
CA ASN A 35 7.12 7.19 3.04
C ASN A 35 6.73 7.53 1.59
N ASN A 36 5.73 6.83 1.00
CA ASN A 36 5.28 7.02 -0.36
C ASN A 36 6.41 6.92 -1.41
N GLN A 37 7.37 6.01 -1.18
CA GLN A 37 8.53 5.78 -2.02
C GLN A 37 8.32 4.69 -3.08
N ALA A 38 7.06 4.31 -3.34
CA ALA A 38 6.73 3.40 -4.42
C ALA A 38 7.22 3.96 -5.76
N ARG A 39 7.82 3.10 -6.59
CA ARG A 39 8.34 3.46 -7.91
C ARG A 39 7.29 3.26 -8.99
N HIS A 40 6.42 2.26 -8.82
CA HIS A 40 5.37 1.98 -9.80
C HIS A 40 4.19 2.95 -9.61
N GLU A 41 3.70 3.52 -10.71
CA GLU A 41 2.59 4.48 -10.69
C GLU A 41 1.32 3.87 -10.07
N TYR A 42 1.01 2.62 -10.43
CA TYR A 42 -0.10 1.87 -9.84
C TYR A 42 0.02 1.73 -8.31
N SER A 43 1.21 1.44 -7.78
CA SER A 43 1.45 1.35 -6.34
C SER A 43 1.24 2.70 -5.65
N ARG A 44 1.67 3.81 -6.27
CA ARG A 44 1.41 5.17 -5.75
C ARG A 44 -0.08 5.50 -5.70
N LEU A 45 -0.82 5.17 -6.76
CA LEU A 45 -2.28 5.36 -6.81
C LEU A 45 -2.97 4.57 -5.71
N LEU A 46 -2.58 3.31 -5.51
CA LEU A 46 -3.08 2.47 -4.43
C LEU A 46 -2.77 3.02 -3.03
N ILE A 47 -1.55 3.50 -2.81
CA ILE A 47 -1.14 4.11 -1.53
C ILE A 47 -1.95 5.39 -1.25
N GLN A 48 -2.13 6.24 -2.27
CA GLN A 48 -2.95 7.45 -2.14
C GLN A 48 -4.42 7.11 -1.84
N ALA A 49 -5.00 6.17 -2.58
CA ALA A 49 -6.38 5.74 -2.38
C ALA A 49 -6.61 5.12 -0.99
N SER A 50 -5.60 4.43 -0.45
CA SER A 50 -5.67 3.82 0.89
C SER A 50 -5.51 4.86 2.00
N ARG A 51 -4.64 5.87 1.81
CA ARG A 51 -4.50 6.99 2.76
C ARG A 51 -5.77 7.83 2.88
N ASP A 52 -6.49 8.04 1.78
CA ASP A 52 -7.78 8.76 1.80
C ASP A 52 -8.87 8.00 2.56
N MET A 53 -8.76 6.67 2.68
CA MET A 53 -9.74 5.85 3.39
C MET A 53 -9.55 5.92 4.91
N ASP A 54 -8.31 6.11 5.38
CA ASP A 54 -7.97 6.29 6.80
C ASP A 54 -8.18 7.73 7.30
N LEU A 55 -8.33 8.69 6.37
CA LEU A 55 -8.54 10.13 6.67
C LEU A 55 -10.01 10.55 6.78
N ARG A 56 -10.99 9.63 6.79
CA ARG A 56 -12.37 10.01 7.14
C ARG A 56 -12.50 10.08 8.66
N PRO A 57 -12.59 11.28 9.28
CA PRO A 57 -13.04 11.35 10.65
C PRO A 57 -14.49 10.85 10.64
N THR A 58 -14.74 9.74 11.31
CA THR A 58 -16.09 9.45 11.81
C THR A 58 -16.29 10.46 12.94
N GLY A 59 -16.88 11.61 12.60
CA GLY A 59 -17.16 12.72 13.51
C GLY A 59 -17.91 13.83 12.81
#